data_AF-A0A494T1U0-F1
#
_entry.id   AF-A0A494T1U0-F1
#
_cell.length_a   1.000
_cell.length_b   1.000
_cell.length_c   1.000
_cell.angle_alpha   90.00
_cell.angle_beta   90.00
_cell.angle_gamma   90.00
#
_symmetry.space_group_name_H-M   'P 1'
#
loop_
_entity.id
_entity.type
_entity.pdbx_description
1 polymer ?
#
loop_
_entity_poly.entity_id
_entity_poly.type
_entity_poly.pdbx_seq_one_letter_code
_entity_poly.pdbx_strand_id
1 'polypeptide(L)' 'MSEDEEGENDAASRARAERARLARIFGEVLPEETSDDLGDGSDRRSTDWFERERPPHHF' A
#
# COMPACT_ATOMS: atom_id res chain seq x y z
N MET A 1 16.74 -4.57 28.17
CA MET A 1 16.74 -4.59 26.70
C MET A 1 16.20 -5.95 26.30
N SER A 2 14.87 -6.15 26.20
CA SER A 2 14.37 -7.50 25.86
C SER A 2 13.05 -7.50 25.07
N GLU A 3 11.99 -6.80 25.46
CA GLU A 3 10.71 -6.96 24.74
C GLU A 3 10.61 -6.20 23.40
N ASP A 4 11.18 -4.99 23.29
CA ASP A 4 11.09 -4.19 22.05
C ASP A 4 11.89 -4.80 20.89
N GLU A 5 13.03 -5.44 21.19
CA GLU A 5 13.87 -6.09 20.17
C GLU A 5 13.23 -7.37 19.62
N GLU A 6 12.46 -8.10 20.43
CA GLU A 6 11.72 -9.28 19.95
C GLU A 6 10.56 -8.89 19.02
N GLY A 7 9.84 -7.81 19.33
CA GLY A 7 8.77 -7.28 18.48
C GLY A 7 9.29 -6.79 17.12
N GLU A 8 10.45 -6.13 17.11
CA GLU A 8 11.08 -5.65 15.88
C GLU A 8 11.58 -6.81 14.99
N ASN A 9 12.15 -7.85 15.61
CA ASN A 9 12.57 -9.06 14.90
C ASN A 9 11.39 -9.84 14.29
N ASP A 10 10.24 -9.88 14.97
CA ASP A 10 9.02 -10.48 14.45
C ASP A 10 8.44 -9.67 13.27
N ALA A 11 8.41 -8.34 13.38
CA ALA A 11 7.99 -7.46 12.29
C ALA A 11 8.89 -7.60 11.06
N ALA A 12 10.21 -7.64 11.25
CA ALA A 12 11.17 -7.87 10.17
C ALA A 12 11.00 -9.24 9.51
N SER A 13 10.70 -10.28 10.29
CA SER A 13 10.44 -11.63 9.79
C SER A 13 9.17 -11.68 8.94
N ARG A 14 8.09 -11.04 9.39
CA ARG A 14 6.84 -10.91 8.62
C ARG A 14 7.04 -10.13 7.32
N ALA A 15 7.78 -9.02 7.36
CA ALA A 15 8.10 -8.24 6.17
C ALA A 15 8.91 -9.06 5.15
N ARG A 16 9.84 -9.90 5.61
CA ARG A 16 10.62 -10.80 4.74
C ARG A 16 9.74 -11.88 4.10
N ALA A 17 8.82 -12.47 4.86
CA ALA A 17 7.88 -13.45 4.34
C ALA A 17 6.95 -12.85 3.27
N GLU A 18 6.43 -11.64 3.51
CA GLU A 18 5.56 -10.97 2.54
C GLU A 18 6.32 -10.60 1.26
N ARG A 19 7.57 -10.11 1.36
CA ARG A 19 8.42 -9.89 0.18
C ARG A 19 8.63 -11.17 -0.63
N ALA A 20 8.89 -12.31 0.02
CA ALA A 20 9.06 -13.59 -0.68
C ALA A 20 7.77 -14.04 -1.40
N ARG A 21 6.60 -13.80 -0.78
CA ARG A 21 5.29 -14.07 -1.38
C ARG A 21 5.02 -13.18 -2.60
N LEU A 22 5.25 -11.88 -2.47
CA LEU A 22 5.12 -10.94 -3.58
C LEU A 22 6.08 -11.28 -4.71
N ALA A 23 7.34 -11.62 -4.40
CA ALA A 23 8.32 -12.01 -5.41
C ALA A 23 7.97 -13.30 -6.15
N ARG A 24 7.27 -14.24 -5.49
CA ARG A 24 6.75 -15.44 -6.15
C ARG A 24 5.66 -15.12 -7.18
N ILE A 25 4.85 -14.09 -6.95
CA ILE A 25 3.72 -13.72 -7.81
C ILE A 25 4.16 -12.75 -8.91
N PHE A 26 4.97 -11.75 -8.54
CA PHE A 26 5.33 -10.61 -9.38
C PHE A 26 6.77 -10.66 -9.90
N GLY A 27 7.63 -11.54 -9.37
CA GLY A 27 9.07 -11.58 -9.65
C GLY A 27 9.90 -10.82 -8.62
N GLU A 28 11.22 -10.99 -8.63
CA GLU A 28 12.13 -10.36 -7.66
C GLU A 28 12.22 -8.82 -7.81
N VAL A 29 11.82 -8.32 -8.97
CA VAL A 29 11.72 -6.88 -9.26
C VAL A 29 10.32 -6.43 -8.90
N LEU A 30 10.16 -5.83 -7.72
CA LEU A 30 8.96 -5.05 -7.44
C LEU A 30 8.97 -3.83 -8.39
N PRO A 31 7.85 -3.48 -9.04
CA PRO A 31 7.77 -2.21 -9.75
C PRO A 31 8.11 -1.07 -8.79
N GLU A 32 8.85 -0.07 -9.25
CA GLU A 32 9.02 1.15 -8.48
C GLU A 32 7.64 1.78 -8.28
N GLU A 33 7.24 2.02 -7.02
CA GLU A 33 6.06 2.81 -6.75
C GLU A 33 6.31 4.22 -7.30
N THR A 34 5.42 4.66 -8.19
CA THR A 34 5.48 6.00 -8.74
C THR A 34 4.97 6.99 -7.71
N SER A 35 5.36 8.26 -7.85
CA SER A 35 4.88 9.31 -6.94
C SER A 35 3.35 9.43 -6.91
N ASP A 36 2.65 8.92 -7.94
CA ASP A 36 1.19 8.90 -8.03
C ASP A 36 0.56 7.78 -7.18
N ASP A 37 1.31 6.72 -6.85
CA ASP A 37 0.86 5.60 -6.01
C ASP A 37 0.88 5.95 -4.52
N LEU A 38 1.77 6.88 -4.14
CA LEU A 38 1.86 7.50 -2.82
C LEU A 38 0.74 8.53 -2.69
N GLY A 39 -0.50 8.06 -2.67
CA GLY A 39 -1.66 8.89 -2.38
C GLY A 39 -1.41 9.68 -1.10
N ASP A 40 -1.52 11.01 -1.20
CA ASP A 40 -1.61 11.93 -0.07
C ASP A 40 -2.43 11.26 1.04
N GLY A 41 -1.80 11.04 2.19
CA GLY A 41 -2.31 10.25 3.30
C GLY A 41 -3.57 10.80 3.97
N SER A 42 -4.37 11.63 3.31
CA SER A 42 -5.44 12.39 3.95
C SER A 42 -6.77 12.46 3.21
N ASP A 43 -7.19 11.52 2.36
CA ASP A 43 -8.59 11.62 1.85
C ASP A 43 -9.32 10.31 1.51
N ARG A 44 -9.38 9.38 2.46
CA ARG A 44 -10.20 8.16 2.34
C ARG A 44 -11.73 8.38 2.41
N ARG A 45 -12.23 9.64 2.37
CA ARG A 45 -13.66 9.95 2.59
C ARG A 45 -14.25 11.07 1.72
N SER A 46 -13.50 11.75 0.85
CA SER A 46 -14.10 12.76 -0.04
C SER A 46 -14.65 12.11 -1.33
N THR A 47 -15.95 12.28 -1.57
CA THR A 47 -16.63 11.94 -2.83
C THR A 47 -16.60 13.10 -3.83
N ASP A 48 -15.97 14.22 -3.48
CA ASP A 48 -16.01 15.46 -4.26
C ASP A 48 -15.41 15.28 -5.65
N TRP A 49 -14.37 14.46 -5.77
CA TRP A 49 -13.79 14.12 -7.07
C TRP A 49 -14.79 13.33 -7.93
N PHE A 50 -15.52 12.40 -7.34
CA PHE A 50 -16.46 11.53 -8.05
C PHE A 50 -17.68 12.32 -8.53
N GLU A 51 -18.19 13.26 -7.73
CA GLU A 51 -19.28 14.14 -8.14
C GLU A 51 -18.89 15.06 -9.30
N ARG A 52 -17.62 15.50 -9.33
CA ARG A 52 -17.10 16.39 -10.37
C ARG A 52 -16.82 15.68 -11.70
N GLU A 53 -16.45 14.40 -11.64
CA GLU A 53 -16.11 13.59 -12.82
C GLU A 53 -17.25 12.67 -13.28
N ARG A 54 -18.39 12.66 -12.59
CA ARG A 54 -19.49 11.75 -12.93
C ARG A 54 -20.07 12.07 -14.32
N PRO A 55 -20.16 11.08 -15.23
CA PRO A 55 -20.74 11.26 -16.56
C PRO A 55 -22.18 11.79 -16.54
N PRO A 56 -22.58 12.62 -17.52
CA PRO A 56 -23.87 13.34 -17.52
C PRO A 56 -25.11 12.45 -17.70
N HIS A 57 -24.94 11.15 -17.95
CA HIS A 57 -26.02 10.20 -18.23
C HIS A 57 -26.23 9.17 -17.12
N HIS A 58 -25.94 9.53 -15.87
CA HIS A 58 -26.37 8.76 -14.71
C HIS A 58 -27.68 9.34 -14.16
N PHE A 59 -28.80 8.95 -14.76
CA PHE A 59 -30.13 9.07 -14.16
C PHE A 59 -30.54 7.74 -13.56
#